data_AF-A0A2M8QTL2-F1
#
_entry.id   AF-A0A2M8QTL2-F1
#
_cell.length_a   1.000
_cell.length_b   1.000
_cell.length_c   1.000
_cell.angle_alpha   90.00
_cell.angle_beta   90.00
_cell.angle_gamma   90.00
#
_symmetry.space_group_name_H-M   'P 1'
#
loop_
_entity.id
_entity.type
_entity.pdbx_description
1 polymer ?
#
loop_
_entity_poly.entity_id
_entity_poly.type
_entity_poly.pdbx_seq_one_letter_code
_entity_poly.pdbx_strand_id
1 'polypeptide(L)' 'MSVTSDFYLARVAQCDGEASETDLSNVRDRCLRAKAAWQAMADRVLKGEGNRKRQAADKAVHQERPFG' A
#
# COMPACT_ATOMS: atom_id res chain seq x y z
N MET A 1 8.33 9.66 11.82
CA MET A 1 8.63 8.90 10.58
C MET A 1 7.32 8.38 10.02
N SER A 2 6.95 8.75 8.79
CA SER A 2 5.74 8.23 8.15
C SER A 2 6.03 6.87 7.55
N VAL A 3 5.19 5.87 7.84
CA VAL A 3 5.24 4.57 7.17
C VAL A 3 4.69 4.75 5.76
N THR A 4 5.45 4.35 4.73
CA THR A 4 5.08 4.45 3.31
C THR A 4 4.49 3.15 2.79
N SER A 5 3.87 3.18 1.60
CA SER A 5 3.41 1.96 0.91
C SER A 5 4.53 0.93 0.75
N ASP A 6 5.75 1.40 0.45
CA ASP A 6 6.91 0.55 0.20
C ASP A 6 7.28 -0.30 1.42
N PHE A 7 7.12 0.26 2.63
CA PHE A 7 7.33 -0.51 3.85
C PHE A 7 6.35 -1.67 3.96
N TYR A 8 5.07 -1.44 3.68
CA TYR A 8 4.05 -2.49 3.72
C TYR A 8 4.27 -3.51 2.61
N LEU A 9 4.66 -3.08 1.40
CA LEU A 9 4.99 -3.99 0.30
C LEU A 9 6.22 -4.85 0.59
N ALA A 10 7.24 -4.32 1.27
CA ALA A 10 8.37 -5.12 1.73
C ALA A 10 7.94 -6.22 2.71
N ARG A 11 6.99 -5.93 3.60
CA ARG A 11 6.41 -6.94 4.50
C ARG A 11 5.57 -7.98 3.77
N VAL A 12 4.82 -7.58 2.73
CA VAL A 12 4.11 -8.52 1.85
C VAL A 12 5.09 -9.51 1.21
N ALA A 13 6.18 -9.00 0.62
CA ALA A 13 7.20 -9.84 -0.02
C ALA A 13 7.87 -10.79 0.99
N GLN A 14 8.18 -10.30 2.20
CA GLN A 14 8.73 -11.14 3.27
C GLN A 14 7.78 -12.29 3.63
N CYS A 15 6.50 -12.00 3.91
CA CYS A 15 5.54 -13.03 4.28
C CYS A 15 5.31 -14.04 3.14
N ASP A 16 5.42 -13.61 1.88
CA ASP A 16 5.30 -14.50 0.73
C ASP A 16 6.48 -15.46 0.60
N GLY A 17 7.70 -14.96 0.84
CA GLY A 17 8.91 -15.77 0.92
C GLY A 17 8.81 -16.82 2.03
N GLU A 18 8.47 -16.39 3.24
CA GLU A 18 8.31 -17.29 4.40
C GLU A 18 7.23 -18.37 4.15
N ALA A 19 6.12 -18.02 3.50
CA ALA A 19 5.07 -18.96 3.13
C ALA A 19 5.52 -20.01 2.09
N SER A 20 6.44 -19.62 1.21
CA SER A 20 6.99 -20.47 0.14
C SER A 20 8.11 -21.38 0.63
N GLU A 21 8.90 -20.92 1.60
CA GLU A 21 10.03 -21.66 2.17
C GLU A 21 9.59 -22.72 3.21
N THR A 22 8.42 -22.55 3.82
CA THR A 22 7.94 -23.47 4.85
C THR A 22 7.14 -24.65 4.27
N ASP A 23 7.42 -25.86 4.76
CA ASP A 23 6.63 -27.07 4.47
C ASP A 23 5.44 -27.25 5.44
N LEU A 24 5.39 -26.45 6.51
CA LEU A 24 4.37 -26.54 7.53
C LEU A 24 3.13 -25.72 7.14
N SER A 25 2.00 -26.41 6.92
CA SER A 25 0.75 -25.77 6.48
C SER A 25 0.25 -24.69 7.44
N ASN A 26 0.35 -24.92 8.75
CA ASN A 26 -0.03 -23.94 9.77
C ASN A 26 0.84 -22.67 9.74
N VAL A 27 2.14 -22.81 9.43
CA VAL A 27 3.05 -21.67 9.27
C VAL A 27 2.72 -20.92 7.99
N ARG A 28 2.54 -21.64 6.87
CA ARG A 28 2.14 -21.07 5.59
C ARG A 28 0.85 -20.25 5.70
N ASP A 29 -0.18 -20.81 6.33
CA ASP A 29 -1.47 -20.14 6.54
C ASP A 29 -1.34 -18.86 7.37
N ARG A 30 -0.48 -18.88 8.40
CA ARG A 30 -0.19 -17.70 9.21
C ARG A 30 0.51 -16.63 8.38
N CYS A 31 1.52 -17.00 7.60
CA CYS A 31 2.26 -16.10 6.72
C CYS A 31 1.34 -15.48 5.66
N LEU A 32 0.45 -16.26 5.04
CA LEU A 32 -0.53 -15.76 4.07
C LEU A 32 -1.55 -14.80 4.70
N ARG A 33 -2.02 -15.07 5.92
CA ARG A 33 -2.88 -14.13 6.67
C ARG A 33 -2.16 -12.82 6.98
N ALA A 34 -0.89 -12.89 7.39
CA ALA A 34 -0.07 -11.72 7.63
C ALA A 34 0.16 -10.93 6.33
N LYS A 35 0.49 -11.61 5.23
CA LYS A 35 0.60 -11.03 3.88
C LYS A 35 -0.65 -10.23 3.51
N ALA A 36 -1.83 -10.81 3.68
CA ALA A 36 -3.10 -10.14 3.38
C ALA A 36 -3.32 -8.88 4.24
N ALA A 37 -2.99 -8.93 5.54
CA ALA A 37 -3.08 -7.76 6.41
C ALA A 37 -2.13 -6.63 5.97
N TRP A 38 -0.89 -6.96 5.60
CA TRP A 38 0.07 -5.99 5.09
C TRP A 38 -0.35 -5.40 3.74
N GLN A 39 -0.88 -6.23 2.84
CA GLN A 39 -1.39 -5.77 1.55
C GLN A 39 -2.53 -4.76 1.73
N ALA A 40 -3.48 -5.04 2.61
CA ALA A 40 -4.59 -4.12 2.89
C ALA A 40 -4.10 -2.75 3.42
N MET A 41 -3.03 -2.74 4.22
CA MET A 41 -2.41 -1.50 4.70
C MET A 41 -1.68 -0.75 3.58
N ALA A 42 -0.95 -1.47 2.70
CA ALA A 42 -0.33 -0.89 1.52
C ALA A 42 -1.36 -0.21 0.61
N ASP A 43 -2.45 -0.92 0.32
CA ASP A 43 -3.55 -0.43 -0.53
C ASP A 43 -4.19 0.83 0.05
N ARG A 44 -4.36 0.89 1.38
CA ARG A 44 -4.91 2.07 2.06
C ARG A 44 -3.98 3.28 1.91
N VAL A 45 -2.67 3.10 2.04
CA VAL A 45 -1.70 4.18 1.86
C VAL A 45 -1.67 4.65 0.41
N LEU A 46 -1.60 3.71 -0.54
CA LEU A 46 -1.61 4.01 -1.98
C LEU A 46 -2.88 4.76 -2.39
N LYS A 47 -4.04 4.37 -1.87
CA LYS A 47 -5.31 5.08 -2.12
C LYS A 47 -5.27 6.52 -1.58
N GLY A 48 -4.71 6.73 -0.39
CA GLY A 48 -4.51 8.06 0.18
C GLY A 48 -3.56 8.93 -0.65
N GLU A 49 -2.46 8.35 -1.14
CA GLU A 49 -1.52 9.04 -2.03
C GLU A 49 -2.13 9.38 -3.39
N GLY A 50 -2.86 8.45 -4.00
CA GLY A 50 -3.59 8.68 -5.24
C GLY A 50 -4.62 9.81 -5.12
N ASN A 51 -5.38 9.84 -4.03
CA ASN A 51 -6.35 10.90 -3.76
C ASN A 51 -5.69 12.27 -3.57
N ARG A 52 -4.51 12.33 -2.94
CA ARG A 52 -3.73 13.57 -2.82
C ARG A 52 -3.23 14.07 -4.16
N LYS A 53 -2.72 13.18 -5.02
CA LYS A 53 -2.29 13.54 -6.39
C LYS A 53 -3.44 14.07 -7.23
N ARG A 54 -4.62 13.45 -7.16
CA ARG A 54 -5.84 13.92 -7.85
C ARG A 54 -6.26 15.30 -7.38
N GLN A 55 -6.35 15.52 -6.06
CA GLN A 55 -6.69 16.84 -5.51
C GLN A 55 -5.67 17.93 -5.87
N ALA A 56 -4.38 17.60 -5.94
CA ALA A 56 -3.36 18.56 -6.38
C ALA A 56 -3.55 18.94 -7.85
N ALA A 57 -3.88 17.98 -8.72
CA ALA A 57 -4.18 18.24 -10.12
C ALA A 57 -5.45 19.09 -10.29
N ASP A 58 -6.53 18.76 -9.58
CA ASP A 58 -7.79 19.52 -9.64
C ASP A 58 -7.61 20.97 -9.15
N LYS A 59 -6.80 21.18 -8.11
CA LYS A 59 -6.46 22.53 -7.63
C LYS A 59 -5.63 23.32 -8.64
N ALA A 60 -4.66 22.70 -9.30
CA ALA A 60 -3.87 23.36 -10.34
C ALA A 60 -4.77 23.82 -11.50
N VAL A 61 -5.70 22.97 -11.94
CA VAL A 61 -6.67 23.30 -13.00
C VAL A 61 -7.61 24.43 -12.60
N HIS A 62 -8.01 24.51 -11.32
CA HIS A 62 -8.89 25.58 -10.85
C HIS A 62 -8.14 26.91 -10.65
N GLN A 63 -6.84 26.86 -10.35
CA GLN A 63 -6.00 28.03 -10.10
C GLN A 63 -5.51 28.70 -11.42
N GLU A 64 -5.55 27.96 -12.53
CA GLU A 64 -5.22 28.45 -13.88
C GLU A 64 -6.40 29.12 -14.61
N ARG A 65 -7.60 29.19 -14.02
CA ARG A 65 -8.67 30.08 -14.52
C ARG A 65 -8.54 31.43 -13.82
N PRO A 66 -7.90 32.46 -14.44
CA PRO A 66 -8.00 33.80 -13.88
C PRO A 66 -9.47 34.20 -13.98
N PHE A 67 -9.99 34.76 -12.89
CA PHE A 67 -11.24 35.50 -12.91
C PHE A 67 -11.12 36.55 -14.05
N GLY A 68 -11.95 36.39 -15.08
CA GLY A 68 -12.15 37.39 -16.12
C GLY A 68 -12.98 38.55 -15.60
#